data_AF-A0AAU7Q3T5-F1
#
_entry.id   AF-A0AAU7Q3T5-F1
#
_cell.length_a   1.000
_cell.length_b   1.000
_cell.length_c   1.000
_cell.angle_alpha   90.00
_cell.angle_beta   90.00
_cell.angle_gamma   90.00
#
_symmetry.space_group_name_H-M   'P 1'
#
loop_
_entity.id
_entity.type
_entity.pdbx_description
1 polymer ?
#
loop_
_entity_poly.entity_id
_entity_poly.type
_entity_poly.pdbx_seq_one_letter_code
_entity_poly.pdbx_strand_id
1 'polypeptide(L)'
;MNTETSVKVNYVGFTRRTVAAILDQIIFLFPLLIVMLISLGKDDFLRAFKQPETVTLLEEFFVTVIILVPFTVLQILMITRLGGTPGKLLCGICIKDANTFKNVTLMQATIRCIFQEGIWIIRDFLFYLLPDYVSTCFLLY
;
A
#
# COMPACT_ATOMS: atom_id res chain seq x y z
N MET A 1 42.46 15.19 6.52
CA MET A 1 41.39 16.09 6.99
C MET A 1 40.11 15.65 6.29
N ASN A 2 39.32 14.77 6.91
CA ASN A 2 38.07 14.26 6.33
C ASN A 2 37.03 15.36 6.45
N THR A 3 36.65 15.97 5.33
CA THR A 3 35.48 16.84 5.25
C THR A 3 34.24 15.97 5.36
N GLU A 4 33.78 15.74 6.59
CA GLU A 4 32.43 15.26 6.83
C GLU A 4 31.46 16.35 6.38
N THR A 5 31.03 16.26 5.12
CA THR A 5 29.88 17.02 4.63
C THR A 5 28.67 16.57 5.43
N SER A 6 28.29 17.33 6.45
CA SER A 6 27.09 17.09 7.24
C SER A 6 25.88 17.19 6.31
N VAL A 7 25.36 16.04 5.90
CA VAL A 7 24.15 15.98 5.08
C VAL A 7 23.01 16.51 5.96
N LYS A 8 22.43 17.66 5.59
CA LYS A 8 21.26 18.21 6.29
C LYS A 8 20.05 17.32 6.01
N VAL A 9 19.74 16.44 6.95
CA VAL A 9 18.59 15.52 6.85
C VAL A 9 17.32 16.26 7.26
N ASN A 10 16.37 16.39 6.34
CA ASN A 10 15.03 16.87 6.66
C ASN A 10 14.09 15.68 6.81
N TYR A 11 13.77 15.32 8.05
CA TYR A 11 12.85 14.22 8.31
C TYR A 11 11.42 14.61 7.97
N VAL A 12 10.76 13.78 7.17
CA VAL A 12 9.36 14.01 6.81
C VAL A 12 8.46 13.74 8.01
N GLY A 13 7.64 14.72 8.38
CA GLY A 13 6.65 14.62 9.45
C GLY A 13 5.51 13.66 9.13
N PHE A 14 4.73 13.29 10.16
CA PHE A 14 3.67 12.29 10.08
C PHE A 14 2.62 12.60 9.00
N THR A 15 2.09 13.83 8.98
CA THR A 15 1.02 14.23 8.04
C THR A 15 1.37 13.99 6.57
N ARG A 16 2.60 14.34 6.16
CA ARG A 16 3.06 14.10 4.78
C ARG A 16 3.18 12.61 4.45
N ARG A 17 3.54 11.78 5.43
CA ARG A 17 3.56 10.31 5.26
C ARG A 17 2.15 9.76 5.10
N THR A 18 1.19 10.27 5.86
CA THR A 18 -0.22 9.88 5.77
C THR A 18 -0.81 10.24 4.41
N VAL A 19 -0.60 11.48 3.94
CA VAL A 19 -1.06 11.92 2.61
C VAL A 19 -0.44 11.05 1.51
N ALA A 20 0.86 10.77 1.58
CA ALA A 20 1.52 9.90 0.62
C ALA A 20 0.94 8.48 0.59
N ALA A 21 0.57 7.92 1.75
CA ALA A 21 -0.06 6.61 1.84
C ALA A 21 -1.48 6.61 1.23
N ILE A 22 -2.26 7.66 1.44
CA ILE A 22 -3.57 7.83 0.80
C ILE A 22 -3.42 7.92 -0.73
N LEU A 23 -2.43 8.69 -1.21
CA LEU A 23 -2.13 8.78 -2.63
C LEU A 23 -1.70 7.44 -3.22
N ASP A 24 -0.85 6.69 -2.53
CA ASP A 24 -0.48 5.33 -2.94
C ASP A 24 -1.75 4.48 -3.12
N GLN A 25 -2.67 4.48 -2.16
CA GLN A 25 -3.92 3.73 -2.29
C GLN A 25 -4.75 4.15 -3.49
N ILE A 26 -4.94 5.46 -3.73
CA ILE A 26 -5.71 5.95 -4.88
C ILE A 26 -5.06 5.54 -6.19
N ILE A 27 -3.74 5.73 -6.32
CA ILE A 27 -2.97 5.44 -7.55
C ILE A 27 -3.08 3.97 -7.92
N PHE A 28 -3.16 3.09 -6.93
CA PHE A 28 -3.19 1.67 -7.16
C PHE A 28 -4.60 1.08 -7.22
N LEU A 29 -5.56 1.64 -6.49
CA LEU A 29 -6.95 1.23 -6.52
C LEU A 29 -7.61 1.62 -7.86
N PHE A 30 -7.30 2.80 -8.39
CA PHE A 30 -7.99 3.31 -9.58
C PHE A 30 -7.77 2.47 -10.85
N PRO A 31 -6.53 2.06 -11.20
CA PRO A 31 -6.29 1.14 -12.30
C PRO A 31 -6.95 -0.23 -12.07
N LEU A 32 -6.96 -0.72 -10.84
CA LEU A 32 -7.61 -1.99 -10.49
C LEU A 32 -9.11 -1.95 -10.77
N LEU A 33 -9.79 -0.88 -10.36
CA LEU A 33 -11.22 -0.68 -10.63
C LEU A 33 -11.50 -0.61 -12.15
N ILE A 34 -10.64 0.06 -12.91
CA ILE A 34 -10.78 0.11 -14.38
C ILE A 34 -10.63 -1.28 -14.99
N VAL A 35 -9.63 -2.06 -14.57
CA VAL A 35 -9.41 -3.43 -15.05
C VAL A 35 -10.62 -4.31 -14.73
N MET A 36 -11.16 -4.23 -13.51
CA MET A 36 -12.39 -4.94 -13.14
C MET A 36 -13.58 -4.50 -14.00
N LEU A 37 -13.78 -3.20 -14.21
CA LEU A 37 -14.88 -2.67 -15.03
C LEU A 37 -14.81 -3.18 -16.48
N ILE A 38 -13.61 -3.24 -17.07
CA ILE A 38 -13.40 -3.75 -18.42
C ILE A 38 -13.63 -5.27 -18.47
N SER A 39 -13.21 -6.00 -17.44
CA SER A 39 -13.23 -7.47 -17.42
C SER A 39 -14.62 -8.05 -17.14
N LEU A 40 -15.37 -7.45 -16.21
CA LEU A 40 -16.73 -7.85 -15.86
C LEU A 40 -17.80 -7.18 -16.73
N GLY A 41 -17.52 -6.00 -17.30
CA GLY A 41 -18.54 -5.17 -17.93
C GLY A 41 -19.34 -4.32 -16.93
N LYS A 42 -20.04 -3.29 -17.43
CA LYS A 42 -20.65 -2.25 -16.59
C LYS A 42 -21.72 -2.79 -15.64
N ASP A 43 -22.59 -3.67 -16.14
CA ASP A 43 -23.78 -4.10 -15.41
C ASP A 43 -23.41 -5.12 -14.31
N ASP A 44 -22.50 -6.03 -14.60
CA ASP A 44 -21.99 -7.00 -13.61
C ASP A 44 -21.07 -6.35 -12.58
N PHE A 45 -20.27 -5.34 -12.97
CA PHE A 45 -19.48 -4.54 -12.02
C PHE A 45 -20.39 -3.79 -11.01
N LEU A 46 -21.46 -3.15 -11.48
CA LEU A 46 -22.41 -2.47 -10.62
C LEU A 46 -23.17 -3.43 -9.70
N ARG A 47 -23.45 -4.65 -10.18
CA ARG A 47 -24.04 -5.71 -9.37
C ARG A 47 -23.08 -6.18 -8.28
N ALA A 48 -21.82 -6.46 -8.61
CA ALA A 48 -20.78 -6.87 -7.66
C ALA A 48 -20.53 -5.80 -6.58
N PHE A 49 -20.62 -4.51 -6.92
CA PHE A 49 -20.52 -3.41 -5.95
C PHE A 49 -21.72 -3.30 -5.00
N LYS A 50 -22.92 -3.64 -5.48
CA LYS A 50 -24.17 -3.49 -4.70
C LYS A 50 -24.51 -4.70 -3.86
N GLN A 51 -24.19 -5.89 -4.36
CA GLN A 51 -24.39 -7.14 -3.67
C GLN A 51 -23.07 -7.92 -3.77
N PRO A 52 -22.24 -7.89 -2.72
CA PRO A 52 -21.14 -8.83 -2.65
C PRO A 52 -21.76 -10.22 -2.54
N GLU A 53 -21.83 -10.94 -3.67
CA GLU A 53 -22.18 -12.35 -3.65
C GLU A 53 -21.15 -13.08 -2.78
N THR A 54 -21.55 -14.16 -2.10
CA THR A 54 -20.63 -14.97 -1.29
C THR A 54 -19.64 -15.67 -2.23
N VAL A 55 -18.57 -14.97 -2.58
CA VAL A 55 -17.47 -15.52 -3.36
C VAL A 55 -16.85 -16.63 -2.54
N THR A 56 -16.52 -17.75 -3.17
CA THR A 56 -15.87 -18.84 -2.45
C THR A 56 -14.48 -18.38 -1.98
N LEU A 57 -14.08 -18.74 -0.76
CA LEU A 57 -12.78 -18.33 -0.19
C LEU A 57 -11.58 -18.66 -1.10
N LEU A 58 -11.71 -19.71 -1.93
CA LEU A 58 -10.70 -20.09 -2.92
C LEU A 58 -10.58 -19.07 -4.07
N GLU A 59 -11.69 -18.56 -4.58
CA GLU A 59 -11.69 -17.58 -5.67
C GLU A 59 -11.14 -16.22 -5.19
N GLU A 60 -11.53 -15.76 -4.00
CA GLU A 60 -10.95 -14.56 -3.38
C GLU A 60 -9.45 -14.72 -3.15
N PHE A 61 -8.99 -15.88 -2.68
CA PHE A 61 -7.58 -16.15 -2.48
C PHE A 61 -6.79 -16.09 -3.79
N PHE A 62 -7.29 -16.72 -4.85
CA PHE A 62 -6.63 -16.69 -6.17
C PHE A 62 -6.53 -15.27 -6.74
N VAL A 63 -7.63 -14.52 -6.71
CA VAL A 63 -7.67 -13.14 -7.21
C VAL A 63 -6.74 -12.24 -6.39
N THR A 64 -6.78 -12.37 -5.06
CA THR A 64 -5.93 -11.60 -4.15
C THR A 64 -4.45 -11.90 -4.39
N VAL A 65 -4.06 -13.17 -4.52
CA VAL A 65 -2.65 -13.53 -4.77
C VAL A 65 -2.18 -13.02 -6.13
N ILE A 66 -2.99 -13.19 -7.19
CA ILE A 66 -2.64 -12.75 -8.54
C ILE A 66 -2.45 -11.23 -8.62
N ILE A 67 -3.18 -10.44 -7.83
CA ILE A 67 -3.08 -8.97 -7.83
C ILE A 67 -2.03 -8.48 -6.84
N LEU A 68 -2.02 -9.00 -5.61
CA LEU A 68 -1.20 -8.50 -4.50
C LEU A 68 0.29 -8.83 -4.69
N VAL A 69 0.62 -9.99 -5.26
CA VAL A 69 2.01 -10.38 -5.51
C VAL A 69 2.71 -9.44 -6.50
N PRO A 70 2.22 -9.24 -7.73
CA PRO A 70 2.87 -8.31 -8.67
C PRO A 70 2.85 -6.87 -8.15
N PHE A 71 1.80 -6.48 -7.43
CA PHE A 71 1.73 -5.20 -6.75
C PHE A 71 2.87 -4.98 -5.75
N THR A 72 3.10 -5.97 -4.87
CA THR A 72 4.17 -5.91 -3.88
C THR A 72 5.54 -5.86 -4.55
N VAL A 73 5.73 -6.66 -5.61
CA VAL A 73 6.97 -6.65 -6.40
C VAL A 73 7.21 -5.28 -7.04
N LEU A 74 6.18 -4.66 -7.63
CA LEU A 74 6.27 -3.32 -8.21
C LEU A 74 6.63 -2.28 -7.14
N GLN A 75 6.02 -2.33 -5.95
CA GLN A 75 6.40 -1.44 -4.86
C GLN A 75 7.87 -1.60 -4.45
N ILE A 76 8.35 -2.84 -4.28
CA ILE A 76 9.75 -3.11 -3.93
C ILE A 76 10.69 -2.55 -5.00
N LEU A 77 10.35 -2.75 -6.29
CA LEU A 77 11.13 -2.19 -7.40
C LEU A 77 11.14 -0.66 -7.38
N MET A 78 10.00 -0.01 -7.15
CA MET A 78 9.94 1.45 -7.07
C MET A 78 10.73 2.00 -5.88
N ILE A 79 10.64 1.36 -4.71
CA ILE A 79 11.41 1.77 -3.53
C ILE A 79 12.92 1.63 -3.77
N THR A 80 13.35 0.52 -4.38
CA THR A 80 14.78 0.25 -4.62
C THR A 80 15.38 1.08 -5.75
N ARG A 81 14.62 1.31 -6.83
CA ARG A 81 15.10 2.02 -8.03
C ARG A 81 14.84 3.53 -7.99
N LEU A 82 13.64 3.93 -7.58
CA LEU A 82 13.20 5.33 -7.57
C LEU A 82 13.32 5.96 -6.18
N GLY A 83 13.57 5.15 -5.14
CA GLY A 83 13.71 5.64 -3.78
C GLY A 83 12.38 5.90 -3.08
N GLY A 84 11.24 5.44 -3.59
CA GLY A 84 9.94 5.69 -2.96
C GLY A 84 8.79 4.96 -3.65
N THR A 85 7.64 4.89 -2.98
CA THR A 85 6.37 4.48 -3.59
C THR A 85 5.78 5.65 -4.39
N PRO A 86 4.87 5.42 -5.36
CA PRO A 86 4.34 6.47 -6.23
C PRO A 86 3.84 7.71 -5.46
N GLY A 87 2.98 7.52 -4.46
CA GLY A 87 2.44 8.56 -3.60
C GLY A 87 3.51 9.26 -2.76
N LYS A 88 4.52 8.53 -2.28
CA LYS A 88 5.68 9.14 -1.59
C LYS A 88 6.49 10.02 -2.54
N LEU A 89 6.73 9.58 -3.77
CA LEU A 89 7.44 10.38 -4.78
C LEU A 89 6.67 11.63 -5.16
N LEU A 90 5.34 11.56 -5.28
CA LEU A 90 4.49 12.73 -5.51
C LEU A 90 4.53 13.73 -4.35
N CYS A 91 4.70 13.26 -3.11
CA CYS A 91 4.92 14.12 -1.94
C CYS A 91 6.38 14.57 -1.77
N GLY A 92 7.28 14.26 -2.71
CA GLY A 92 8.72 14.58 -2.61
C GLY A 92 9.45 13.81 -1.51
N ILE A 93 8.94 12.63 -1.14
CA ILE A 93 9.47 11.79 -0.07
C ILE A 93 10.31 10.67 -0.68
N CYS A 94 11.59 10.64 -0.32
CA CYS A 94 12.48 9.54 -0.64
C CYS A 94 12.78 8.71 0.63
N ILE A 95 12.68 7.40 0.50
CA ILE A 95 13.12 6.42 1.47
C ILE A 95 14.61 6.18 1.24
N LYS A 96 15.40 6.43 2.27
CA LYS A 96 16.84 6.20 2.29
C LYS A 96 17.19 5.37 3.51
N ASP A 97 18.29 4.65 3.42
CA ASP A 97 18.86 3.94 4.57
C ASP A 97 19.32 4.96 5.63
N ALA A 98 19.00 4.70 6.89
CA ALA A 98 19.21 5.66 7.97
C ALA A 98 20.69 5.88 8.31
N ASN A 99 21.54 4.89 8.05
CA ASN A 99 22.96 4.93 8.39
C ASN A 99 23.82 5.46 7.23
N THR A 100 23.45 5.10 5.99
CA THR A 100 24.25 5.40 4.80
C THR A 100 23.67 6.53 3.95
N PHE A 101 22.41 6.94 4.18
CA PHE A 101 21.65 7.89 3.35
C PHE A 101 21.59 7.52 1.85
N LYS A 102 21.96 6.29 1.50
CA LYS A 102 21.89 5.74 0.15
C LYS A 102 20.51 5.13 -0.10
N ASN A 103 20.27 4.72 -1.34
CA ASN A 103 19.07 3.98 -1.68
C ASN A 103 18.97 2.71 -0.84
N VAL A 104 17.75 2.41 -0.43
CA VAL A 104 17.39 1.24 0.36
C VAL A 104 17.75 -0.03 -0.43
N THR A 105 18.34 -1.01 0.24
CA THR A 105 18.65 -2.30 -0.41
C THR A 105 17.36 -3.09 -0.67
N LEU A 106 17.44 -4.07 -1.57
CA LEU A 106 16.28 -4.92 -1.90
C LEU A 106 15.73 -5.64 -0.66
N MET A 107 16.61 -6.17 0.18
CA MET A 107 16.22 -6.83 1.43
C MET A 107 15.48 -5.87 2.38
N GLN A 108 16.00 -4.66 2.57
CA GLN A 108 15.36 -3.66 3.42
C GLN A 108 14.00 -3.20 2.87
N ALA A 109 13.88 -3.05 1.55
CA ALA A 109 12.62 -2.72 0.89
C ALA A 109 11.59 -3.85 1.04
N THR A 110 11.98 -5.11 0.82
CA THR A 110 11.12 -6.28 0.96
C THR A 110 10.59 -6.43 2.38
N ILE A 111 11.46 -6.35 3.39
CA ILE A 111 11.06 -6.41 4.80
C ILE A 111 10.02 -5.32 5.08
N ARG A 112 10.27 -4.09 4.62
CA ARG A 112 9.35 -2.97 4.82
C ARG A 112 7.99 -3.20 4.18
N CYS A 113 7.94 -3.71 2.96
CA CYS A 113 6.68 -4.04 2.28
C CYS A 113 5.94 -5.15 3.02
N ILE A 114 6.61 -6.27 3.37
CA ILE A 114 5.96 -7.38 4.08
C ILE A 114 5.39 -6.94 5.43
N PHE A 115 6.13 -6.15 6.21
CA PHE A 115 5.62 -5.61 7.47
C PHE A 115 4.40 -4.70 7.25
N GLN A 116 4.44 -3.85 6.23
CA GLN A 116 3.35 -2.95 5.92
C GLN A 116 2.09 -3.74 5.51
N GLU A 117 2.21 -4.65 4.55
CA GLU A 117 1.10 -5.51 4.08
C GLU A 117 0.59 -6.44 5.20
N GLY A 118 1.49 -6.98 6.03
CA GLY A 118 1.12 -7.80 7.18
C GLY A 118 0.28 -7.05 8.21
N ILE A 119 0.58 -5.77 8.48
CA ILE A 119 -0.24 -4.93 9.35
C ILE A 119 -1.64 -4.71 8.76
N TRP A 120 -1.74 -4.53 7.44
CA TRP A 120 -3.04 -4.41 6.75
C TRP A 120 -3.87 -5.68 6.87
N ILE A 121 -3.27 -6.85 6.62
CA ILE A 121 -3.95 -8.15 6.76
C ILE A 121 -4.46 -8.36 8.19
N ILE A 122 -3.63 -8.06 9.20
CA ILE A 122 -4.03 -8.17 10.60
C ILE A 122 -5.18 -7.20 10.91
N ARG A 123 -5.13 -5.96 10.41
CA ARG A 123 -6.19 -4.97 10.58
C ARG A 123 -7.51 -5.47 9.97
N ASP A 124 -7.49 -5.95 8.74
CA ASP A 124 -8.69 -6.42 8.04
C ASP A 124 -9.28 -7.65 8.73
N PHE A 125 -8.42 -8.58 9.17
CA PHE A 125 -8.84 -9.75 9.94
C PHE A 125 -9.45 -9.37 11.29
N LEU A 126 -8.87 -8.38 11.99
CA LEU A 126 -9.41 -7.85 13.25
C LEU A 126 -10.77 -7.17 13.02
N PHE A 127 -10.91 -6.42 11.93
CA PHE A 127 -12.14 -5.74 11.55
C PHE A 127 -13.26 -6.74 11.20
N TYR A 128 -12.91 -7.85 10.54
CA TYR A 128 -13.84 -8.93 10.21
C TYR A 128 -14.29 -9.74 11.44
N LEU A 129 -13.43 -9.89 12.44
CA LEU A 129 -13.76 -10.56 13.70
C LEU A 129 -14.52 -9.67 14.69
N LEU A 130 -14.47 -8.36 14.54
CA LEU A 130 -15.15 -7.41 15.41
C LEU A 130 -16.64 -7.31 15.03
N PRO A 131 -17.57 -7.50 15.97
CA PRO A 131 -18.99 -7.35 15.69
C PRO A 131 -19.33 -5.90 15.28
N ASP A 132 -20.31 -5.74 14.38
CA ASP A 132 -20.70 -4.49 13.70
C ASP A 132 -20.80 -3.25 14.60
N TYR A 133 -21.13 -3.40 15.89
CA TYR A 133 -21.27 -2.29 16.83
C TYR A 133 -19.92 -1.70 17.31
N VAL A 134 -18.80 -2.44 17.20
CA VAL A 134 -17.46 -1.93 17.60
C VAL A 134 -16.77 -1.21 16.44
N SER A 135 -17.09 -1.60 15.19
CA SER A 135 -16.61 -0.97 13.96
C SER A 135 -16.96 0.53 13.89
N THR A 136 -18.16 0.90 14.33
CA THR A 136 -18.65 2.30 14.36
C THR A 136 -17.85 3.18 15.34
N CYS A 137 -17.28 2.61 16.40
CA CYS A 137 -16.48 3.37 17.37
C CYS A 137 -15.10 3.77 16.82
N PHE A 138 -14.53 3.01 15.87
CA PHE A 138 -13.26 3.36 15.23
C PHE A 138 -13.38 4.44 14.15
N LEU A 139 -14.59 4.73 13.66
CA LEU A 139 -14.85 5.82 12.70
C LEU A 139 -15.08 7.19 13.37
N LEU A 140 -15.14 7.24 14.70
CA LEU A 140 -15.43 8.45 15.48
C LEU A 140 -14.21 9.06 16.19
N TYR A 141 -12.99 8.60 15.91
CA TYR A 141 -11.76 9.15 16.50
C TYR A 141 -10.64 9.40 15.49
#